data_AF-A0A2P2SXL3-F1
#
_entry.id   AF-A0A2P2SXL3-F1
#
_cell.length_a   1.000
_cell.length_b   1.000
_cell.length_c   1.000
_cell.angle_alpha   90.00
_cell.angle_beta   90.00
_cell.angle_gamma   90.00
#
_symmetry.space_group_name_H-M   'P 1'
#
loop_
_entity.id
_entity.type
_entity.pdbx_description
1 polymer ?
#
loop_
_entity_poly.entity_id
_entity_poly.type
_entity_poly.pdbx_seq_one_letter_code
_entity_poly.pdbx_strand_id
1 'polypeptide(L)' 'MGMINYLAEILQNPFESKDARIDFRKLSMKEDETFAEFYTRFLHLTGIGNIPTVDLQPDLCDKLTPAL' A
#
# COMPACT_ATOMS: atom_id res chain seq x y z
N MET A 1 8.52 24.12 18.86
CA MET A 1 8.66 23.28 17.65
C MET A 1 10.13 23.18 17.29
N GLY A 2 10.73 21.98 17.25
CA GLY A 2 12.11 21.79 16.79
C GLY A 2 12.19 21.64 15.27
N MET A 3 13.34 21.96 14.69
CA MET A 3 13.57 21.97 13.23
C MET A 3 13.20 20.64 12.55
N ILE A 4 13.38 19.50 13.23
CA ILE A 4 13.01 18.17 12.73
C ILE A 4 11.50 18.02 12.55
N ASN A 5 10.69 18.53 13.49
CA ASN A 5 9.23 18.42 13.39
C ASN A 5 8.69 19.32 12.27
N TYR A 6 9.28 20.50 12.10
CA TYR A 6 8.92 21.40 10.99
C TYR A 6 9.25 20.78 9.63
N LEU A 7 10.41 20.12 9.50
CA LEU A 7 10.78 19.41 8.27
C LEU A 7 9.86 18.22 8.01
N ALA A 8 9.45 17.48 9.05
CA ALA A 8 8.49 16.39 8.91
C ALA A 8 7.13 16.90 8.41
N GLU A 9 6.63 18.01 8.95
CA GLU A 9 5.35 18.61 8.53
C GLU A 9 5.35 19.06 7.06
N ILE A 10 6.43 19.65 6.56
CA ILE A 10 6.51 20.11 5.16
C ILE A 10 6.80 18.99 4.16
N LEU A 11 7.39 17.88 4.62
CA LEU A 11 7.71 16.71 3.79
C LEU A 11 6.62 15.63 3.82
N GLN A 12 5.74 15.63 4.82
CA GLN A 12 4.61 14.73 4.86
C GLN A 12 3.59 15.11 3.79
N ASN A 13 3.37 14.21 2.83
CA ASN A 13 2.24 14.32 1.92
C ASN A 13 0.95 14.07 2.72
N PRO A 14 0.07 15.08 2.90
CA PRO A 14 -1.16 14.91 3.70
C PRO A 14 -2.14 13.92 3.05
N PHE A 15 -1.94 13.56 1.79
CA PHE A 15 -2.77 12.62 1.05
C PHE A 15 -2.13 11.23 0.93
N GLU A 16 -0.94 11.00 1.50
CA GLU A 16 -0.17 9.76 1.33
C GLU A 16 -1.00 8.50 1.65
N SER A 17 -1.75 8.52 2.75
CA SER A 17 -2.61 7.39 3.13
C SER A 17 -3.78 7.19 2.16
N LYS A 18 -4.33 8.27 1.60
CA LYS A 18 -5.41 8.21 0.61
C LYS A 18 -4.89 7.69 -0.73
N ASP A 19 -3.74 8.18 -1.16
CA ASP A 19 -3.07 7.77 -2.38
C ASP A 19 -2.68 6.29 -2.30
N ALA A 20 -2.10 5.85 -1.17
CA ALA A 20 -1.80 4.45 -0.91
C ALA A 20 -3.03 3.55 -0.95
N ARG A 21 -4.20 4.00 -0.47
CA ARG A 21 -5.46 3.25 -0.59
C ARG A 21 -5.92 3.13 -2.04
N ILE A 22 -5.75 4.17 -2.85
CA ILE A 22 -6.10 4.16 -4.28
C ILE A 22 -5.18 3.19 -5.03
N ASP A 23 -3.89 3.24 -4.74
CA ASP A 23 -2.89 2.37 -5.35
C ASP A 23 -3.08 0.92 -4.90
N PHE A 24 -3.39 0.69 -3.62
CA PHE A 24 -3.74 -0.63 -3.10
C PHE A 24 -4.95 -1.22 -3.82
N ARG A 25 -6.01 -0.44 -4.09
CA ARG A 25 -7.18 -0.93 -4.84
C ARG A 25 -6.83 -1.40 -6.26
N LYS A 26 -5.88 -0.72 -6.91
CA LYS A 26 -5.42 -1.06 -8.27
C LYS A 26 -4.31 -2.10 -8.28
N LEU A 27 -3.75 -2.43 -7.12
CA LEU A 27 -2.68 -3.40 -6.99
C LEU A 27 -3.20 -4.76 -7.42
N SER A 28 -2.50 -5.38 -8.36
CA SER A 28 -2.63 -6.76 -8.78
C SER A 28 -1.23 -7.32 -8.99
N MET A 29 -1.07 -8.64 -8.85
CA MET A 29 0.17 -9.29 -9.21
C MET A 29 0.35 -9.24 -10.73
N LYS A 30 1.53 -8.84 -11.18
CA LYS A 30 1.92 -8.88 -12.60
C LYS A 30 2.40 -10.28 -12.99
N GLU A 31 2.29 -10.62 -14.27
CA GLU A 31 2.74 -11.92 -14.79
C GLU A 31 4.28 -12.10 -14.72
N ASP A 32 5.03 -11.00 -14.76
CA ASP A 32 6.49 -10.97 -14.78
C ASP A 32 7.13 -10.68 -13.42
N GLU A 33 6.34 -10.39 -12.38
CA GLU A 33 6.86 -10.09 -11.04
C GLU A 33 6.86 -11.33 -10.14
N THR A 34 7.83 -11.41 -9.24
CA THR A 34 7.85 -12.48 -8.24
C THR A 34 6.84 -12.20 -7.15
N PHE A 35 6.33 -13.25 -6.49
CA PHE A 35 5.45 -13.09 -5.34
C PHE A 35 6.08 -12.24 -4.24
N ALA A 36 7.40 -12.34 -4.02
CA ALA A 36 8.09 -11.56 -2.99
C ALA A 36 8.07 -10.05 -3.27
N GLU A 37 8.27 -9.65 -4.53
CA GLU A 37 8.21 -8.25 -4.97
C GLU A 37 6.78 -7.70 -4.84
N PHE A 38 5.80 -8.47 -5.30
CA PHE A 38 4.39 -8.16 -5.15
C PHE A 38 4.01 -8.01 -3.66
N TYR A 39 4.36 -9.00 -2.83
CA TYR A 39 4.00 -9.03 -1.41
C TYR A 39 4.67 -7.88 -0.64
N THR A 40 5.88 -7.48 -1.02
CA THR A 40 6.54 -6.29 -0.47
C THR A 40 5.74 -5.03 -0.77
N ARG A 41 5.28 -4.85 -2.03
CA ARG A 41 4.42 -3.71 -2.42
C ARG A 41 3.06 -3.74 -1.71
N PHE A 42 2.48 -4.94 -1.58
CA PHE A 42 1.24 -5.16 -0.86
C PHE A 42 1.38 -4.71 0.61
N LEU A 43 2.38 -5.22 1.33
CA LEU A 43 2.62 -4.84 2.72
C LEU A 43 2.90 -3.34 2.88
N HIS A 44 3.71 -2.77 1.99
CA HIS A 44 4.02 -1.35 2.02
C HIS A 44 2.76 -0.47 1.90
N LEU A 45 1.90 -0.76 0.92
CA LEU A 45 0.66 -0.01 0.71
C LEU A 45 -0.36 -0.24 1.83
N THR A 46 -0.40 -1.43 2.43
CA THR A 46 -1.30 -1.72 3.56
C THR A 46 -0.93 -0.94 4.81
N GLY A 47 0.38 -0.81 5.07
CA GLY A 47 0.90 -0.01 6.18
C GLY A 47 0.61 1.48 6.01
N ILE A 48 0.91 2.05 4.83
CA ILE A 48 0.67 3.48 4.56
C ILE A 48 -0.84 3.79 4.50
N GLY A 49 -1.61 2.92 3.85
CA GLY A 49 -3.06 3.06 3.72
C GLY A 49 -3.83 2.81 5.01
N ASN A 50 -3.19 2.31 6.08
CA ASN A 50 -3.86 1.83 7.28
C ASN A 50 -5.04 0.89 6.93
N ILE A 51 -4.78 -0.11 6.08
CA ILE A 51 -5.78 -1.09 5.66
C ILE A 51 -6.06 -2.04 6.82
N PRO A 52 -7.33 -2.30 7.19
CA PRO A 52 -7.65 -3.21 8.28
C PRO A 52 -7.10 -4.61 8.04
N THR A 53 -6.51 -5.22 9.08
CA THR A 53 -5.90 -6.56 8.98
C THR A 53 -6.90 -7.66 8.63
N VAL A 54 -8.18 -7.46 8.97
CA VAL A 54 -9.28 -8.37 8.65
C VAL A 54 -9.55 -8.47 7.14
N ASP A 55 -9.24 -7.42 6.39
CA ASP A 55 -9.47 -7.35 4.94
C ASP A 55 -8.26 -7.87 4.14
N LEU A 56 -7.07 -7.99 4.77
CA LEU A 56 -5.82 -8.29 4.07
C LEU A 56 -5.77 -9.67 3.41
N GLN A 57 -6.27 -10.70 4.10
CA GLN A 57 -6.21 -12.06 3.56
C GLN A 57 -7.11 -12.25 2.32
N PRO A 58 -8.40 -11.83 2.33
CA PRO A 58 -9.21 -11.89 1.12
C PRO A 58 -8.66 -10.98 0.01
N ASP A 59 -8.22 -9.75 0.31
CA ASP A 59 -7.60 -8.86 -0.67
C ASP A 59 -6.34 -9.47 -1.32
N LEU A 60 -5.52 -10.19 -0.53
CA LEU A 60 -4.32 -10.83 -1.05
C LEU A 60 -4.69 -11.90 -2.09
N CYS A 61 -5.69 -12.74 -1.80
CA CYS A 61 -6.16 -13.75 -2.75
C CYS A 61 -6.73 -13.14 -4.03
N ASP A 62 -7.55 -12.10 -3.90
CA ASP A 62 -8.16 -11.43 -5.05
C ASP A 62 -7.11 -10.78 -5.96
N LYS A 63 -6.03 -10.24 -5.38
CA LYS A 63 -4.96 -9.56 -6.14
C LYS A 63 -3.96 -10.50 -6.79
N LEU A 64 -3.88 -11.75 -6.32
CA LEU A 64 -3.07 -12.81 -6.92
C LEU A 64 -3.79 -13.50 -8.10
N THR A 65 -5.12 -13.43 -8.12
CA THR A 65 -5.92 -14.11 -9.12
C THR A 65 -6.32 -13.11 -10.20
N PRO A 66 -5.79 -13.18 -11.43
CA PRO A 66 -6.31 -12.34 -12.51
C PRO A 66 -7.80 -12.64 -12.66
N ALA A 67 -8.63 -11.60 -12.71
CA ALA A 67 -10.06 -11.76 -12.93
C ALA A 67 -10.28 -12.58 -14.21
N LEU A 68 -10.87 -13.77 -14.05
CA LEU A 68 -11.22 -14.71 -15.13
C LEU A 68 -12.10 -14.05 -16.20
#